data_AF-A0A8C0QQS9-F1
#
_entry.id   AF-A0A8C0QQS9-F1
#
_cell.length_a   1.000
_cell.length_b   1.000
_cell.length_c   1.000
_cell.angle_alpha   90.00
_cell.angle_beta   90.00
_cell.angle_gamma   90.00
#
_symmetry.space_group_name_H-M   'P 1'
#
loop_
_entity.id
_entity.type
_entity.pdbx_description
1 polymer ?
#
loop_
_entity_poly.entity_id
_entity_poly.type
_entity_poly.pdbx_seq_one_letter_code
_entity_poly.pdbx_strand_id
1 'polypeptide(L)'
;MTLCTILSIGHLYPVDILADNPEVIQEAAEAYYEKLFQRASSSPEFFSIPGGEKVKLEDSCVCFLPVYREDPKYKILVLKDPQAKERVLAIYLNQSWWPIEDIVKTADSSREGLIQVQTSGERIVLFVLNSIIFGMLERSSANDTFFVCHSAKESAKIFWRNGDAVAFYTVKIKGSLCDVNTSQCYLLPVLDTVFVRRKYRRCGLGMKILHDFCQSFVTEDALGISCPISADMYQVCQKFLQTHPEEQDRLWEVEAPGDWSQRVSIWLKIQLEPALSESELQIVRTSPCHVQAQDDEPRCLDAGQMNEVQ
;
A
#
# COMPACT_ATOMS: atom_id res chain seq x y z
N MET A 1 -7.72 15.93 32.61
CA MET A 1 -8.04 15.49 31.24
C MET A 1 -6.95 16.03 30.33
N THR A 2 -5.96 15.21 30.01
CA THR A 2 -4.95 15.61 29.01
C THR A 2 -5.50 15.17 27.67
N LEU A 3 -6.11 16.09 26.92
CA LEU A 3 -6.37 15.83 25.51
C LEU A 3 -5.00 15.71 24.83
N CYS A 4 -4.76 14.59 24.13
CA CYS A 4 -3.73 14.55 23.09
C CYS A 4 -4.29 15.37 21.91
N THR A 5 -4.28 16.69 22.04
CA THR A 5 -4.69 17.63 21.00
C THR A 5 -3.50 17.80 20.08
N ILE A 6 -3.68 17.51 18.80
CA ILE A 6 -2.71 17.86 17.76
C ILE A 6 -2.57 19.39 17.78
N LEU A 7 -1.51 19.90 18.37
CA LEU A 7 -1.05 21.26 18.14
C LEU A 7 -0.51 21.28 16.70
N SER A 8 -1.35 21.71 15.75
CA SER A 8 -0.98 21.84 14.34
C SER A 8 0.05 22.96 14.20
N ILE A 9 1.33 22.60 14.30
CA ILE A 9 2.46 23.41 13.84
C ILE A 9 2.61 23.11 12.35
N GLY A 10 1.88 23.85 11.51
CA GLY A 10 1.69 23.48 10.10
C GLY A 10 0.93 22.16 9.95
N HIS A 11 0.30 21.91 8.81
CA HIS A 11 -0.14 20.56 8.50
C HIS A 11 1.12 19.78 8.15
N LEU A 12 1.77 19.11 9.11
CA LEU A 12 2.83 18.15 8.84
C LEU A 12 2.32 16.77 9.22
N TYR A 13 2.67 15.77 8.43
CA TYR A 13 2.28 14.38 8.64
C TYR A 13 3.47 13.55 9.15
N PRO A 14 3.25 12.32 9.66
CA PRO A 14 4.33 11.50 10.22
C PRO A 14 5.53 11.35 9.26
N VAL A 15 5.29 11.11 7.98
CA VAL A 15 6.35 10.97 6.97
C VAL A 15 7.18 12.26 6.75
N ASP A 16 6.68 13.42 7.15
CA ASP A 16 7.37 14.71 7.05
C ASP A 16 8.31 14.99 8.25
N ILE A 17 8.04 14.37 9.40
CA ILE A 17 8.67 14.75 10.68
C ILE A 17 9.40 13.60 11.38
N LEU A 18 9.15 12.36 10.97
CA LEU A 18 9.78 11.20 11.60
C LEU A 18 11.29 11.23 11.36
N ALA A 19 12.03 10.99 12.44
CA ALA A 19 13.46 10.76 12.36
C ALA A 19 13.74 9.55 11.46
N ASP A 20 14.80 9.65 10.65
CA ASP A 20 15.24 8.54 9.82
C ASP A 20 16.08 7.52 10.62
N ASN A 21 15.52 7.10 11.76
CA ASN A 21 16.10 6.08 12.63
C ASN A 21 14.96 5.24 13.23
N PRO A 22 14.80 3.97 12.81
CA PRO A 22 13.73 3.12 13.31
C PRO A 22 13.88 2.73 14.79
N GLU A 23 15.10 2.73 15.34
CA GLU A 23 15.33 2.42 16.77
C GLU A 23 14.75 3.51 17.66
N VAL A 24 14.93 4.78 17.30
CA VAL A 24 14.37 5.92 18.04
C VAL A 24 12.84 5.89 18.05
N ILE A 25 12.22 5.52 16.92
CA ILE A 25 10.76 5.39 16.81
C ILE A 25 10.27 4.26 17.73
N GLN A 26 10.99 3.14 17.75
CA GLN A 26 10.65 1.98 18.57
C GLN A 26 10.81 2.25 20.07
N GLU A 27 11.94 2.81 20.50
CA GLU A 27 12.19 3.15 21.90
C GLU A 27 11.11 4.10 22.46
N ALA A 28 10.69 5.09 21.67
CA ALA A 28 9.63 6.00 22.05
C ALA A 28 8.27 5.29 22.21
N ALA A 29 7.99 4.29 21.38
CA ALA A 29 6.77 3.50 21.43
C ALA A 29 6.76 2.52 22.62
N GLU A 30 7.89 1.86 22.89
CA GLU A 30 8.08 0.98 24.04
C GLU A 30 7.97 1.75 25.36
N ALA A 31 8.64 2.90 25.48
CA ALA A 31 8.55 3.75 26.65
C ALA A 31 7.12 4.28 26.90
N TYR A 32 6.34 4.52 25.84
CA TYR A 32 4.93 4.88 25.97
C TYR A 32 4.07 3.69 26.42
N TYR A 33 4.28 2.52 25.84
CA TYR A 33 3.55 1.30 26.19
C TYR A 33 3.77 0.90 27.66
N GLU A 34 5.01 0.98 28.16
CA GLU A 34 5.31 0.75 29.58
C GLU A 34 4.61 1.76 30.51
N LYS A 35 4.57 3.04 30.12
CA LYS A 35 3.83 4.06 30.86
C LYS A 35 2.34 3.75 30.91
N LEU A 36 1.76 3.25 29.81
CA LEU A 36 0.36 2.84 29.75
C LEU A 36 0.07 1.71 30.74
N PHE A 37 0.98 0.73 30.84
CA PHE A 37 0.88 -0.39 31.78
C PHE A 37 0.99 0.05 33.25
N GLN A 38 1.92 0.96 33.56
CA GLN A 38 2.12 1.49 34.92
C GLN A 38 1.00 2.45 35.37
N ARG A 39 0.21 2.99 34.42
CA ARG A 39 -0.83 4.00 34.64
C ARG A 39 -2.15 3.49 35.22
N ALA A 40 -2.23 2.24 35.70
CA ALA A 40 -3.43 1.65 36.30
C ALA A 40 -4.07 2.48 37.45
N SER A 41 -3.39 3.53 37.97
CA SER A 41 -3.89 4.45 39.01
C SER A 41 -4.03 5.92 38.56
N SER A 42 -3.95 6.25 37.26
CA SER A 42 -4.03 7.62 36.74
C SER A 42 -5.29 7.89 35.89
N SER A 43 -5.52 9.15 35.51
CA SER A 43 -6.67 9.52 34.68
C SER A 43 -6.63 8.82 33.31
N PRO A 44 -7.74 8.22 32.84
CA PRO A 44 -7.77 7.49 31.58
C PRO A 44 -7.45 8.40 30.39
N GLU A 45 -6.62 7.90 29.49
CA GLU A 45 -6.26 8.53 28.23
C GLU A 45 -7.18 8.00 27.13
N PHE A 46 -7.52 8.86 26.16
CA PHE A 46 -8.46 8.52 25.10
C PHE A 46 -7.93 8.98 23.75
N PHE A 47 -8.11 8.14 22.74
CA PHE A 47 -7.95 8.49 21.35
C PHE A 47 -9.30 8.89 20.75
N SER A 48 -9.35 10.01 20.05
CA SER A 48 -10.58 10.45 19.37
C SER A 48 -10.48 10.05 17.91
N ILE A 49 -11.38 9.15 17.46
CA ILE A 49 -11.47 8.81 16.05
C ILE A 49 -12.04 10.02 15.30
N PRO A 50 -11.44 10.44 14.16
CA PRO A 50 -12.01 11.53 13.35
C PRO A 50 -13.48 11.25 12.99
N GLY A 51 -14.39 12.13 13.44
CA GLY A 51 -15.83 11.99 13.21
C GLY A 51 -16.52 10.85 13.97
N GLY A 52 -15.84 10.20 14.93
CA GLY A 52 -16.32 9.02 15.64
C GLY A 52 -16.22 9.10 17.15
N GLU A 53 -16.37 7.94 17.80
CA GLU A 53 -16.32 7.81 19.25
C GLU A 53 -14.88 7.91 19.80
N LYS A 54 -14.79 8.12 21.12
CA LYS A 54 -13.52 8.08 21.84
C LYS A 54 -13.21 6.66 22.27
N VAL A 55 -12.04 6.19 21.89
CA VAL A 55 -11.52 4.89 22.32
C VAL A 55 -10.64 5.10 23.54
N LYS A 56 -10.96 4.39 24.62
CA LYS A 56 -10.13 4.39 25.82
C LYS A 56 -8.83 3.65 25.53
N LEU A 57 -7.70 4.28 25.83
CA LEU A 57 -6.39 3.68 25.63
C LEU A 57 -6.09 2.74 26.79
N GLU A 58 -6.24 1.45 26.53
CA GLU A 58 -6.00 0.37 27.46
C GLU A 58 -5.08 -0.69 26.83
N ASP A 59 -4.39 -1.45 27.67
CA ASP A 59 -3.48 -2.52 27.26
C ASP A 59 -4.16 -3.53 26.31
N SER A 60 -5.43 -3.83 26.56
CA SER A 60 -6.23 -4.77 25.76
C SER A 60 -6.45 -4.33 24.30
N CYS A 61 -6.28 -3.03 24.01
CA CYS A 61 -6.54 -2.43 22.71
C CYS A 61 -5.25 -2.03 21.99
N VAL A 62 -4.09 -2.18 22.62
CA VAL A 62 -2.81 -1.72 22.09
C VAL A 62 -1.88 -2.92 21.90
N CYS A 63 -1.24 -3.03 20.74
CA CYS A 63 -0.28 -4.11 20.50
C CYS A 63 0.83 -3.69 19.53
N PHE A 64 1.94 -4.42 19.52
CA PHE A 64 3.00 -4.25 18.55
C PHE A 64 2.79 -5.11 17.30
N LEU A 65 2.95 -4.51 16.11
CA LEU A 65 2.99 -5.22 14.84
C LEU A 65 4.40 -5.14 14.23
N PRO A 66 4.96 -6.24 13.69
CA PRO A 66 6.24 -6.19 12.99
C PRO A 66 6.11 -5.43 11.67
N VAL A 67 7.06 -4.54 11.40
CA VAL A 67 7.08 -3.75 10.16
C VAL A 67 7.60 -4.61 9.00
N TYR A 68 8.59 -5.45 9.26
CA TYR A 68 9.24 -6.31 8.27
C TYR A 68 8.94 -7.79 8.50
N ARG A 69 8.95 -8.59 7.44
CA ARG A 69 8.70 -10.05 7.50
C ARG A 69 9.75 -10.81 8.29
N GLU A 70 11.01 -10.53 7.99
CA GLU A 70 12.17 -11.33 8.43
C GLU A 70 12.80 -10.80 9.71
N ASP A 71 12.47 -9.56 10.09
CA ASP A 71 13.09 -8.89 11.22
C ASP A 71 12.02 -8.50 12.27
N PRO A 72 11.84 -9.33 13.32
CA PRO A 72 10.92 -9.03 14.38
C PRO A 72 11.43 -7.92 15.29
N LYS A 73 12.66 -7.42 15.12
CA LYS A 73 13.21 -6.32 15.92
C LYS A 73 12.35 -5.09 15.76
N TYR A 74 12.07 -4.68 14.52
CA TYR A 74 11.36 -3.45 14.21
C TYR A 74 9.86 -3.64 14.27
N LYS A 75 9.25 -3.08 15.32
CA LYS A 75 7.80 -3.15 15.55
C LYS A 75 7.22 -1.75 15.73
N ILE A 76 5.95 -1.63 15.39
CA ILE A 76 5.17 -0.40 15.51
C ILE A 76 4.01 -0.61 16.47
N LEU A 77 3.77 0.36 17.35
CA LEU A 77 2.69 0.30 18.32
C LEU A 77 1.38 0.76 17.67
N VAL A 78 0.40 -0.13 17.63
CA VAL A 78 -0.90 0.12 17.01
C VAL A 78 -2.03 0.09 18.04
N LEU A 79 -3.04 0.92 17.80
CA LEU A 79 -4.31 0.92 18.50
C LEU A 79 -5.34 0.16 17.67
N LYS A 80 -5.91 -0.90 18.24
CA LYS A 80 -6.97 -1.71 17.65
C LYS A 80 -8.35 -1.26 18.11
N ASP A 81 -9.34 -1.53 17.30
CA ASP A 81 -10.73 -1.30 17.64
C ASP A 81 -11.18 -2.30 18.72
N PRO A 82 -11.69 -1.84 19.89
CA PRO A 82 -12.15 -2.72 20.95
C PRO A 82 -13.31 -3.64 20.52
N GLN A 83 -14.15 -3.18 19.59
CA GLN A 83 -15.30 -3.94 19.07
C GLN A 83 -14.90 -4.86 17.92
N ALA A 84 -13.90 -4.45 17.13
CA ALA A 84 -13.38 -5.21 15.99
C ALA A 84 -11.85 -5.35 16.09
N LYS A 85 -11.38 -6.28 16.93
CA LYS A 85 -9.94 -6.43 17.27
C LYS A 85 -8.98 -6.64 16.08
N GLU A 86 -9.51 -6.99 14.92
CA GLU A 86 -8.78 -7.09 13.65
C GLU A 86 -8.76 -5.79 12.84
N ARG A 87 -9.18 -4.66 13.40
CA ARG A 87 -9.14 -3.35 12.76
C ARG A 87 -8.18 -2.44 13.51
N VAL A 88 -7.19 -1.90 12.80
CA VAL A 88 -6.28 -0.88 13.35
C VAL A 88 -6.89 0.51 13.13
N LEU A 89 -6.92 1.30 14.20
CA LEU A 89 -7.47 2.66 14.20
C LEU A 89 -6.38 3.73 14.10
N ALA A 90 -5.26 3.52 14.78
CA ALA A 90 -4.18 4.50 14.85
C ALA A 90 -2.82 3.82 15.11
N ILE A 91 -1.74 4.57 14.84
CA ILE A 91 -0.37 4.16 15.15
C ILE A 91 0.28 5.24 16.01
N TYR A 92 1.02 4.83 17.02
CA TYR A 92 1.78 5.75 17.86
C TYR A 92 3.11 6.10 17.18
N LEU A 93 3.26 7.35 16.76
CA LEU A 93 4.41 7.88 16.04
C LEU A 93 4.75 9.28 16.53
N ASN A 94 6.04 9.55 16.72
CA ASN A 94 6.54 10.84 17.18
C ASN A 94 5.78 11.38 18.41
N GLN A 95 5.65 10.54 19.44
CA GLN A 95 4.98 10.87 20.71
C GLN A 95 3.48 11.20 20.60
N SER A 96 2.80 10.77 19.53
CA SER A 96 1.38 11.03 19.32
C SER A 96 0.70 9.86 18.62
N TRP A 97 -0.61 9.72 18.84
CA TRP A 97 -1.44 8.75 18.10
C TRP A 97 -1.93 9.36 16.79
N TRP A 98 -1.61 8.71 15.68
CA TRP A 98 -1.98 9.15 14.33
C TRP A 98 -3.02 8.22 13.72
N PRO A 99 -4.15 8.75 13.21
CA PRO A 99 -5.11 7.93 12.49
C PRO A 99 -4.49 7.41 11.19
N ILE A 100 -4.92 6.22 10.75
CA ILE A 100 -4.37 5.56 9.55
C ILE A 100 -4.40 6.46 8.31
N GLU A 101 -5.46 7.23 8.12
CA GLU A 101 -5.61 8.14 6.97
C GLU A 101 -4.61 9.30 6.97
N ASP A 102 -4.07 9.71 8.12
CA ASP A 102 -3.08 10.79 8.18
C ASP A 102 -1.66 10.27 8.05
N ILE A 103 -1.41 8.99 8.35
CA ILE A 103 -0.09 8.39 8.17
C ILE A 103 0.27 8.30 6.69
N VAL A 104 -0.73 8.08 5.82
CA VAL A 104 -0.53 8.00 4.37
C VAL A 104 -0.60 9.37 3.67
N LYS A 105 -0.50 10.47 4.41
CA LYS A 105 -0.48 11.83 3.86
C LYS A 105 0.90 12.46 4.00
N THR A 106 1.14 13.48 3.18
CA THR A 106 2.35 14.30 3.17
C THR A 106 1.95 15.74 2.92
N ALA A 107 2.64 16.67 3.56
CA ALA A 107 2.49 18.09 3.30
C ALA A 107 3.60 18.63 2.41
N ASP A 108 4.66 17.85 2.23
CA ASP A 108 5.71 18.13 1.26
C ASP A 108 5.17 18.01 -0.17
N SER A 109 5.00 19.14 -0.84
CA SER A 109 4.57 19.22 -2.25
C SER A 109 5.55 18.61 -3.23
N SER A 110 6.82 18.36 -2.83
CA SER A 110 7.79 17.67 -3.67
C SER A 110 7.51 16.16 -3.76
N ARG A 111 6.72 15.60 -2.82
CA ARG A 111 6.27 14.22 -2.87
C ARG A 111 5.07 14.08 -3.81
N GLU A 112 5.33 14.01 -5.10
CA GLU A 112 4.34 13.80 -6.16
C GLU A 112 4.86 12.78 -7.18
N GLY A 113 3.99 11.89 -7.65
CA GLY A 113 4.37 10.81 -8.57
C GLY A 113 5.00 9.60 -7.87
N LEU A 114 5.70 8.77 -8.65
CA LEU A 114 6.37 7.57 -8.15
C LEU A 114 7.72 7.93 -7.52
N ILE A 115 7.85 7.70 -6.22
CA ILE A 115 9.06 8.03 -5.45
C ILE A 115 9.60 6.77 -4.78
N GLN A 116 10.91 6.58 -4.90
CA GLN A 116 11.63 5.49 -4.25
C GLN A 116 11.60 5.66 -2.73
N VAL A 117 11.25 4.59 -2.01
CA VAL A 117 11.27 4.54 -0.55
C VAL A 117 12.71 4.54 -0.06
N GLN A 118 13.08 5.56 0.70
CA GLN A 118 14.44 5.74 1.26
C GLN A 118 14.43 5.92 2.77
N THR A 119 13.36 6.50 3.32
CA THR A 119 13.29 6.88 4.73
C THR A 119 12.45 5.90 5.57
N SER A 120 12.69 5.92 6.88
CA SER A 120 11.93 5.18 7.89
C SER A 120 10.45 5.59 7.87
N GLY A 121 10.15 6.87 7.65
CA GLY A 121 8.78 7.37 7.49
C GLY A 121 8.09 6.74 6.28
N GLU A 122 8.74 6.73 5.12
CA GLU A 122 8.19 6.10 3.91
C GLU A 122 8.02 4.59 4.05
N ARG A 123 8.93 3.90 4.77
CA ARG A 123 8.77 2.48 5.11
C ARG A 123 7.53 2.23 5.96
N ILE A 124 7.22 3.13 6.89
CA ILE A 124 5.97 3.07 7.67
C ILE A 124 4.76 3.29 6.76
N VAL A 125 4.79 4.26 5.85
CA VAL A 125 3.71 4.47 4.87
C VAL A 125 3.48 3.22 4.02
N LEU A 126 4.57 2.61 3.53
CA LEU A 126 4.53 1.36 2.77
C LEU A 126 3.92 0.21 3.60
N PHE A 127 4.30 0.07 4.86
CA PHE A 127 3.71 -0.89 5.79
C PHE A 127 2.21 -0.65 5.99
N VAL A 128 1.79 0.60 6.17
CA VAL A 128 0.37 0.95 6.34
C VAL A 128 -0.43 0.63 5.08
N LEU A 129 0.08 0.97 3.89
CA LEU A 129 -0.59 0.64 2.64
C LEU A 129 -0.74 -0.89 2.45
N ASN A 130 0.32 -1.65 2.75
CA ASN A 130 0.36 -3.09 2.53
C ASN A 130 -0.43 -3.87 3.58
N SER A 131 -0.08 -3.70 4.85
CA SER A 131 -0.53 -4.58 5.92
C SER A 131 -1.86 -4.13 6.52
N ILE A 132 -2.12 -2.82 6.55
CA ILE A 132 -3.32 -2.26 7.18
C ILE A 132 -4.39 -1.95 6.12
N ILE A 133 -4.10 -1.07 5.17
CA ILE A 133 -5.10 -0.63 4.19
C ILE A 133 -5.47 -1.79 3.27
N PHE A 134 -4.50 -2.39 2.57
CA PHE A 134 -4.80 -3.56 1.75
C PHE A 134 -5.22 -4.76 2.61
N GLY A 135 -4.40 -5.14 3.59
CA GLY A 135 -4.59 -6.37 4.36
C GLY A 135 -5.88 -6.43 5.21
N MET A 136 -6.34 -5.29 5.73
CA MET A 136 -7.43 -5.25 6.73
C MET A 136 -8.63 -4.40 6.29
N LEU A 137 -8.45 -3.33 5.51
CA LEU A 137 -9.54 -2.38 5.20
C LEU A 137 -10.13 -2.53 3.79
N GLU A 138 -9.30 -2.78 2.78
CA GLU A 138 -9.69 -2.80 1.37
C GLU A 138 -9.63 -4.18 0.73
N ARG A 139 -9.36 -5.22 1.53
CA ARG A 139 -9.40 -6.59 1.05
C ARG A 139 -10.79 -6.92 0.49
N SER A 140 -10.82 -7.49 -0.70
CA SER A 140 -12.05 -7.63 -1.49
C SER A 140 -12.60 -9.07 -1.43
N SER A 141 -11.76 -10.08 -1.15
CA SER A 141 -12.22 -11.46 -1.02
C SER A 141 -11.31 -12.36 -0.15
N ALA A 142 -11.84 -13.53 0.22
CA ALA A 142 -11.07 -14.61 0.87
C ALA A 142 -10.00 -15.23 -0.06
N ASN A 143 -10.11 -15.01 -1.38
CA ASN A 143 -9.19 -15.52 -2.39
C ASN A 143 -8.06 -14.54 -2.75
N ASP A 144 -8.09 -13.30 -2.22
CA ASP A 144 -7.00 -12.36 -2.43
C ASP A 144 -5.72 -12.92 -1.77
N THR A 145 -4.61 -12.99 -2.50
CA THR A 145 -3.32 -13.37 -1.95
C THR A 145 -2.93 -12.41 -0.83
N PHE A 146 -2.57 -12.95 0.34
CA PHE A 146 -2.05 -12.12 1.43
C PHE A 146 -0.68 -11.59 1.02
N PHE A 147 -0.54 -10.27 0.92
CA PHE A 147 0.78 -9.67 0.90
C PHE A 147 1.36 -9.77 2.29
N VAL A 148 2.40 -10.58 2.44
CA VAL A 148 3.21 -10.59 3.66
C VAL A 148 4.01 -9.28 3.72
N CYS A 149 4.42 -8.83 4.91
CA CYS A 149 5.31 -7.68 5.03
C CYS A 149 6.52 -7.78 4.09
N HIS A 150 6.98 -6.64 3.58
CA HIS A 150 8.15 -6.57 2.72
C HIS A 150 9.43 -6.73 3.56
N SER A 151 10.53 -7.15 2.93
CA SER A 151 11.84 -7.14 3.61
C SER A 151 12.35 -5.70 3.73
N ALA A 152 13.12 -5.39 4.78
CA ALA A 152 13.71 -4.06 4.97
C ALA A 152 14.63 -3.66 3.79
N LYS A 153 15.20 -4.65 3.10
CA LYS A 153 16.12 -4.47 1.96
C LYS A 153 15.39 -4.45 0.61
N GLU A 154 14.08 -4.71 0.60
CA GLU A 154 13.31 -4.78 -0.63
C GLU A 154 13.15 -3.39 -1.24
N SER A 155 13.39 -3.29 -2.55
CA SER A 155 13.18 -2.05 -3.28
C SER A 155 11.68 -1.78 -3.42
N ALA A 156 11.26 -0.55 -3.16
CA ALA A 156 9.86 -0.17 -3.25
C ALA A 156 9.72 1.28 -3.70
N LYS A 157 8.62 1.57 -4.39
CA LYS A 157 8.19 2.94 -4.66
C LYS A 157 6.76 3.17 -4.19
N ILE A 158 6.50 4.38 -3.71
CA ILE A 158 5.16 4.86 -3.36
C ILE A 158 4.73 5.85 -4.44
N PHE A 159 3.49 5.71 -4.91
CA PHE A 159 2.86 6.70 -5.76
C PHE A 159 2.17 7.73 -4.88
N TRP A 160 2.67 8.96 -4.90
CA TRP A 160 2.06 10.11 -4.25
C TRP A 160 1.21 10.91 -5.23
N ARG A 161 0.05 11.37 -4.78
CA ARG A 161 -0.82 12.26 -5.55
C ARG A 161 -1.58 13.19 -4.63
N ASN A 162 -1.45 14.49 -4.84
CA ASN A 162 -2.18 15.53 -4.09
C ASN A 162 -2.02 15.39 -2.57
N GLY A 163 -0.81 15.06 -2.11
CA GLY A 163 -0.52 14.87 -0.68
C GLY A 163 -0.97 13.52 -0.09
N ASP A 164 -1.53 12.60 -0.88
CA ASP A 164 -1.85 11.23 -0.45
C ASP A 164 -0.88 10.21 -1.07
N ALA A 165 -0.49 9.19 -0.31
CA ALA A 165 0.04 7.95 -0.84
C ALA A 165 -1.13 7.11 -1.39
N VAL A 166 -1.16 6.89 -2.70
CA VAL A 166 -2.31 6.33 -3.42
C VAL A 166 -2.09 4.89 -3.90
N ALA A 167 -0.83 4.51 -4.10
CA ALA A 167 -0.41 3.19 -4.55
C ALA A 167 1.02 2.91 -4.12
N PHE A 168 1.44 1.66 -4.20
CA PHE A 168 2.86 1.30 -4.10
C PHE A 168 3.16 0.10 -4.99
N TYR A 169 4.44 -0.12 -5.23
CA TYR A 169 4.91 -1.41 -5.69
C TYR A 169 6.27 -1.78 -5.07
N THR A 170 6.57 -3.08 -5.00
CA THR A 170 7.86 -3.61 -4.56
C THR A 170 8.54 -4.40 -5.67
N VAL A 171 9.87 -4.49 -5.62
CA VAL A 171 10.69 -5.18 -6.60
C VAL A 171 11.70 -6.09 -5.92
N LYS A 172 11.77 -7.33 -6.39
CA LYS A 172 12.89 -8.23 -6.15
C LYS A 172 13.96 -7.96 -7.19
N ILE A 173 15.14 -7.61 -6.73
CA ILE A 173 16.24 -7.21 -7.62
C ILE A 173 16.97 -8.48 -8.08
N LYS A 174 17.34 -8.54 -9.35
CA LYS A 174 18.20 -9.60 -9.87
C LYS A 174 19.45 -9.77 -9.00
N GLY A 175 19.73 -10.99 -8.59
CA GLY A 175 20.82 -11.34 -7.67
C GLY A 175 20.48 -11.25 -6.18
N SER A 176 19.34 -10.69 -5.78
CA SER A 176 18.89 -10.75 -4.37
C SER A 176 18.38 -12.14 -4.01
N LEU A 177 18.56 -12.55 -2.75
CA LEU A 177 18.10 -13.84 -2.23
C LEU A 177 16.57 -13.95 -2.33
N CYS A 178 16.09 -15.14 -2.71
CA CYS A 178 14.66 -15.45 -2.78
C CYS A 178 14.03 -15.64 -1.38
N ASP A 179 14.78 -16.26 -0.47
CA ASP A 179 14.40 -16.50 0.92
C ASP A 179 15.71 -16.59 1.74
N VAL A 180 15.70 -16.07 2.96
CA VAL A 180 16.81 -16.16 3.93
C VAL A 180 17.30 -17.59 4.19
N ASN A 181 16.43 -18.59 3.98
CA ASN A 181 16.73 -20.00 4.18
C ASN A 181 17.23 -20.71 2.91
N THR A 182 17.27 -20.02 1.78
CA THR A 182 17.72 -20.59 0.50
C THR A 182 18.95 -19.84 -0.02
N SER A 183 19.84 -20.55 -0.72
CA SER A 183 20.95 -19.93 -1.45
C SER A 183 20.55 -19.50 -2.87
N GLN A 184 19.25 -19.48 -3.19
CA GLN A 184 18.76 -19.10 -4.51
C GLN A 184 18.59 -17.59 -4.60
N CYS A 185 18.97 -17.02 -5.73
CA CYS A 185 18.79 -15.61 -6.03
C CYS A 185 17.88 -15.43 -7.24
N TYR A 186 17.12 -14.34 -7.27
CA TYR A 186 16.33 -13.95 -8.43
C TYR A 186 17.22 -13.80 -9.68
N LEU A 187 16.81 -14.40 -10.79
CA LEU A 187 17.57 -14.40 -12.04
C LEU A 187 17.24 -13.22 -12.97
N LEU A 188 16.19 -12.48 -12.64
CA LEU A 188 15.72 -11.28 -13.32
C LEU A 188 15.05 -10.33 -12.31
N PRO A 189 14.88 -9.03 -12.63
CA PRO A 189 14.06 -8.15 -11.81
C PRO A 189 12.60 -8.59 -11.83
N VAL A 190 11.95 -8.64 -10.66
CA VAL A 190 10.55 -9.06 -10.53
C VAL A 190 9.74 -8.00 -9.79
N LEU A 191 8.68 -7.52 -10.42
CA LEU A 191 7.63 -6.71 -9.81
C LEU A 191 6.80 -7.61 -8.88
N ASP A 192 7.00 -7.49 -7.58
CA ASP A 192 6.56 -8.50 -6.61
C ASP A 192 5.18 -8.21 -6.05
N THR A 193 5.01 -7.03 -5.47
CA THR A 193 3.73 -6.58 -4.94
C THR A 193 3.32 -5.30 -5.63
N VAL A 194 2.06 -5.21 -6.06
CA VAL A 194 1.46 -3.98 -6.61
C VAL A 194 0.13 -3.76 -5.92
N PHE A 195 -0.07 -2.56 -5.38
CA PHE A 195 -1.33 -2.20 -4.76
C PHE A 195 -1.73 -0.78 -5.15
N VAL A 196 -3.01 -0.61 -5.49
CA VAL A 196 -3.66 0.68 -5.71
C VAL A 196 -4.88 0.78 -4.80
N ARG A 197 -4.92 1.82 -3.96
CA ARG A 197 -6.06 2.09 -3.08
C ARG A 197 -7.34 2.18 -3.89
N ARG A 198 -8.43 1.62 -3.38
CA ARG A 198 -9.71 1.42 -4.08
C ARG A 198 -10.26 2.72 -4.67
N LYS A 199 -10.19 3.81 -3.91
CA LYS A 199 -10.64 5.16 -4.34
C LYS A 199 -9.84 5.76 -5.51
N TYR A 200 -8.68 5.19 -5.84
CA TYR A 200 -7.80 5.63 -6.92
C TYR A 200 -7.64 4.58 -8.05
N ARG A 201 -8.39 3.46 -8.00
CA ARG A 201 -8.40 2.46 -9.08
C ARG A 201 -9.09 3.02 -10.33
N ARG A 202 -8.80 2.40 -11.49
CA ARG A 202 -9.30 2.83 -12.81
C ARG A 202 -8.83 4.23 -13.26
N CYS A 203 -7.92 4.87 -12.54
CA CYS A 203 -7.28 6.15 -12.91
C CYS A 203 -5.92 5.99 -13.64
N GLY A 204 -5.67 4.82 -14.25
CA GLY A 204 -4.43 4.55 -15.00
C GLY A 204 -3.17 4.33 -14.14
N LEU A 205 -3.28 4.21 -12.81
CA LEU A 205 -2.12 4.04 -11.92
C LEU A 205 -1.34 2.74 -12.18
N GLY A 206 -2.03 1.61 -12.41
CA GLY A 206 -1.35 0.34 -12.72
C GLY A 206 -0.50 0.40 -13.99
N MET A 207 -0.99 1.10 -15.03
CA MET A 207 -0.24 1.33 -16.26
C MET A 207 1.04 2.16 -16.00
N LYS A 208 0.93 3.20 -15.17
CA LYS A 208 2.08 4.03 -14.79
C LYS A 208 3.11 3.25 -13.99
N ILE A 209 2.67 2.36 -13.10
CA ILE A 209 3.55 1.47 -12.34
C ILE A 209 4.29 0.50 -13.26
N LEU A 210 3.58 -0.16 -14.20
CA LEU A 210 4.22 -1.06 -15.17
C LEU A 210 5.24 -0.32 -16.04
N HIS A 211 4.86 0.86 -16.54
CA HIS A 211 5.77 1.69 -17.34
C HIS A 211 7.04 2.04 -16.55
N ASP A 212 6.89 2.57 -15.33
CA ASP A 212 8.02 2.94 -14.48
C ASP A 212 8.91 1.75 -14.12
N PHE A 213 8.33 0.57 -13.86
CA PHE A 213 9.08 -0.67 -13.65
C PHE A 213 9.89 -1.07 -14.89
N CYS A 214 9.28 -1.11 -16.08
CA CYS A 214 9.98 -1.50 -17.32
C CYS A 214 11.11 -0.52 -17.66
N GLN A 215 10.87 0.78 -17.50
CA GLN A 215 11.88 1.82 -17.72
C GLN A 215 13.02 1.75 -16.70
N SER A 216 12.75 1.36 -15.45
CA SER A 216 13.78 1.18 -14.42
C SER A 216 14.78 0.06 -14.77
N PHE A 217 14.40 -0.87 -15.66
CA PHE A 217 15.20 -2.03 -16.06
C PHE A 217 15.30 -2.16 -17.58
N VAL A 218 15.47 -1.06 -18.29
CA VAL A 218 15.53 -1.02 -19.77
C VAL A 218 16.61 -1.92 -20.38
N THR A 219 17.70 -2.20 -19.65
CA THR A 219 18.82 -3.04 -20.11
C THR A 219 18.59 -4.53 -19.93
N GLU A 220 17.52 -4.95 -19.27
CA GLU A 220 17.23 -6.36 -19.01
C GLU A 220 16.36 -6.95 -20.12
N ASP A 221 16.78 -8.08 -20.67
CA ASP A 221 16.05 -8.78 -21.75
C ASP A 221 14.72 -9.38 -21.27
N ALA A 222 14.61 -9.66 -19.97
CA ALA A 222 13.41 -10.23 -19.36
C ALA A 222 13.13 -9.59 -18.00
N LEU A 223 11.86 -9.31 -17.77
CA LEU A 223 11.29 -8.75 -16.55
C LEU A 223 10.17 -9.64 -16.03
N GLY A 224 10.10 -9.80 -14.72
CA GLY A 224 9.10 -10.63 -14.06
C GLY A 224 7.98 -9.82 -13.40
N ILE A 225 6.80 -10.43 -13.32
CA ILE A 225 5.76 -10.11 -12.34
C ILE A 225 5.55 -11.37 -11.50
N SER A 226 5.57 -11.25 -10.17
CA SER A 226 5.45 -12.41 -9.28
C SER A 226 4.11 -13.14 -9.49
N CYS A 227 4.19 -14.47 -9.58
CA CYS A 227 3.04 -15.36 -9.57
C CYS A 227 2.45 -15.48 -8.14
N PRO A 228 1.12 -15.55 -7.96
CA PRO A 228 0.08 -15.43 -8.99
C PRO A 228 -0.27 -13.98 -9.32
N ILE A 229 -0.49 -13.69 -10.61
CA ILE A 229 -1.02 -12.40 -11.06
C ILE A 229 -2.55 -12.37 -10.91
N SER A 230 -3.10 -11.31 -10.33
CA SER A 230 -4.56 -11.15 -10.18
C SER A 230 -5.25 -10.86 -11.51
N ALA A 231 -6.55 -11.20 -11.63
CA ALA A 231 -7.34 -10.92 -12.84
C ALA A 231 -7.32 -9.42 -13.21
N ASP A 232 -7.47 -8.54 -12.22
CA ASP A 232 -7.36 -7.08 -12.41
C ASP A 232 -5.99 -6.69 -12.98
N MET A 233 -4.91 -7.28 -12.48
CA MET A 233 -3.56 -6.99 -12.95
C MET A 233 -3.33 -7.55 -14.36
N TYR A 234 -3.90 -8.71 -14.72
CA TYR A 234 -3.90 -9.21 -16.09
C TYR A 234 -4.56 -8.25 -17.08
N GLN A 235 -5.69 -7.63 -16.71
CA GLN A 235 -6.33 -6.61 -17.55
C GLN A 235 -5.42 -5.39 -17.75
N VAL A 236 -4.70 -4.98 -16.71
CA VAL A 236 -3.70 -3.90 -16.80
C VAL A 236 -2.54 -4.32 -17.71
N CYS A 237 -2.00 -5.52 -17.55
CA CYS A 237 -0.94 -6.07 -18.40
C CYS A 237 -1.38 -6.13 -19.87
N GLN A 238 -2.60 -6.62 -20.15
CA GLN A 238 -3.15 -6.68 -21.51
C GLN A 238 -3.14 -5.29 -22.17
N LYS A 239 -3.69 -4.29 -21.48
CA LYS A 239 -3.72 -2.92 -22.00
C LYS A 239 -2.31 -2.33 -22.15
N PHE A 240 -1.41 -2.61 -21.20
CA PHE A 240 -0.03 -2.14 -21.22
C PHE A 240 0.73 -2.68 -22.43
N LEU A 241 0.66 -3.99 -22.66
CA LEU A 241 1.34 -4.71 -23.73
C LEU A 241 0.76 -4.40 -25.12
N GLN A 242 -0.53 -4.07 -25.21
CA GLN A 242 -1.12 -3.52 -26.44
C GLN A 242 -0.60 -2.13 -26.78
N THR A 243 -0.28 -1.33 -25.76
CA THR A 243 0.20 0.05 -25.94
C THR A 243 1.72 0.11 -26.16
N HIS A 244 2.46 -0.85 -25.61
CA HIS A 244 3.92 -0.94 -25.67
C HIS A 244 4.35 -2.31 -26.25
N PRO A 245 4.26 -2.51 -27.58
CA PRO A 245 4.61 -3.78 -28.22
C PRO A 245 6.04 -4.24 -27.93
N GLU A 246 6.95 -3.30 -27.69
CA GLU A 246 8.34 -3.57 -27.31
C GLU A 246 8.49 -4.34 -25.99
N GLU A 247 7.47 -4.33 -25.13
CA GLU A 247 7.47 -5.04 -23.85
C GLU A 247 6.82 -6.45 -23.93
N GLN A 248 6.20 -6.81 -25.06
CA GLN A 248 5.47 -8.09 -25.23
C GLN A 248 6.34 -9.32 -25.01
N ASP A 249 7.58 -9.27 -25.49
CA ASP A 249 8.56 -10.36 -25.35
C ASP A 249 9.37 -10.27 -24.04
N ARG A 250 9.25 -9.15 -23.31
CA ARG A 250 10.04 -8.85 -22.11
C ARG A 250 9.31 -9.18 -20.81
N LEU A 251 7.98 -9.17 -20.77
CA LEU A 251 7.21 -9.36 -19.54
C LEU A 251 6.74 -10.82 -19.32
N TRP A 252 7.12 -11.37 -18.18
CA TRP A 252 6.87 -12.76 -17.79
C TRP A 252 6.17 -12.85 -16.43
N GLU A 253 5.23 -13.79 -16.27
CA GLU A 253 4.76 -14.23 -14.96
C GLU A 253 5.81 -15.19 -14.40
N VAL A 254 6.26 -14.96 -13.17
CA VAL A 254 7.47 -15.58 -12.63
C VAL A 254 7.19 -16.24 -11.28
N GLU A 255 7.55 -17.51 -11.18
CA GLU A 255 7.80 -18.19 -9.91
C GLU A 255 9.28 -18.04 -9.55
N ALA A 256 9.59 -17.71 -8.29
CA ALA A 256 10.97 -17.55 -7.85
C ALA A 256 11.78 -18.86 -8.01
N PRO A 257 13.08 -18.81 -8.38
CA PRO A 257 13.92 -17.65 -8.70
C PRO A 257 13.75 -17.04 -10.12
N GLY A 258 12.88 -17.60 -10.96
CA GLY A 258 12.59 -17.07 -12.29
C GLY A 258 13.52 -17.56 -13.41
N ASP A 259 13.96 -18.82 -13.31
CA ASP A 259 14.62 -19.49 -14.43
C ASP A 259 13.65 -19.68 -15.63
N TRP A 260 14.18 -20.09 -16.78
CA TRP A 260 13.41 -20.29 -18.02
C TRP A 260 12.21 -21.23 -17.86
N SER A 261 12.32 -22.26 -17.03
CA SER A 261 11.22 -23.20 -16.73
C SER A 261 10.22 -22.65 -15.71
N GLN A 262 10.51 -21.53 -15.06
CA GLN A 262 9.74 -20.94 -13.97
C GLN A 262 9.07 -19.63 -14.38
N ARG A 263 9.00 -19.37 -15.69
CA ARG A 263 8.41 -18.17 -16.24
C ARG A 263 7.52 -18.46 -17.43
N VAL A 264 6.41 -17.74 -17.51
CA VAL A 264 5.42 -17.85 -18.58
C VAL A 264 5.23 -16.49 -19.21
N SER A 265 5.26 -16.39 -20.54
CA SER A 265 5.03 -15.10 -21.22
C SER A 265 3.63 -14.60 -20.91
N ILE A 266 3.53 -13.40 -20.32
CA ILE A 266 2.25 -12.79 -19.98
C ILE A 266 1.46 -12.53 -21.26
N TRP A 267 2.13 -12.05 -22.30
CA TRP A 267 1.50 -11.77 -23.59
C TRP A 267 0.89 -13.02 -24.20
N LEU A 268 1.67 -14.11 -24.32
CA LEU A 268 1.17 -15.36 -24.90
C LEU A 268 0.03 -15.95 -24.08
N LYS A 269 0.12 -15.90 -22.75
CA LYS A 269 -0.95 -16.39 -21.86
C LYS A 269 -2.26 -15.63 -22.09
N ILE A 270 -2.21 -14.30 -22.18
CA ILE A 270 -3.38 -13.45 -22.48
C ILE A 270 -4.00 -13.79 -23.84
N GLN A 271 -3.19 -14.07 -24.87
CA GLN A 271 -3.70 -14.41 -26.20
C GLN A 271 -4.33 -15.81 -26.26
N LEU A 272 -3.81 -16.76 -25.47
CA LEU A 272 -4.20 -18.17 -25.50
C LEU A 272 -5.35 -18.51 -24.55
N GLU A 273 -5.69 -17.64 -23.60
CA GLU A 273 -6.81 -17.81 -22.67
C GLU A 273 -7.95 -16.82 -22.99
N PRO A 274 -8.93 -17.17 -23.85
CA PRO A 274 -10.01 -16.25 -24.25
C PRO A 274 -11.05 -15.95 -23.14
N ALA A 275 -10.84 -16.41 -21.90
CA ALA A 275 -11.90 -16.59 -20.91
C ALA A 275 -11.80 -15.71 -19.65
N LEU A 276 -10.93 -14.69 -19.63
CA LEU A 276 -10.88 -13.74 -18.50
C LEU A 276 -11.82 -12.53 -18.68
N SER A 277 -12.56 -12.44 -19.79
CA SER A 277 -13.37 -11.27 -20.13
C SER A 277 -14.89 -11.40 -19.95
N GLU A 278 -15.47 -12.58 -19.65
CA GLU A 278 -16.94 -12.73 -19.63
C GLU A 278 -17.57 -13.51 -18.46
N SER A 279 -16.82 -14.24 -17.63
CA SER A 279 -17.43 -15.14 -16.63
C SER A 279 -17.78 -14.48 -15.28
N GLU A 280 -17.22 -13.32 -14.93
CA GLU A 280 -17.55 -12.65 -13.65
C GLU A 280 -18.71 -11.64 -13.73
N LEU A 281 -19.20 -11.33 -14.95
CA LEU A 281 -20.32 -10.40 -15.16
C LEU A 281 -21.70 -11.05 -15.07
N GLN A 282 -21.80 -12.37 -14.95
CA GLN A 282 -23.09 -13.08 -14.92
C GLN A 282 -23.56 -13.53 -13.53
N ILE A 283 -22.70 -13.54 -12.51
CA ILE A 283 -23.12 -13.95 -11.14
C ILE A 283 -23.87 -12.82 -10.40
N VAL A 284 -23.81 -11.57 -10.87
CA VAL A 284 -24.53 -10.44 -10.25
C VAL A 284 -25.90 -10.15 -10.89
N ARG A 285 -26.25 -10.82 -12.01
CA ARG A 285 -27.47 -10.50 -12.77
C ARG A 285 -28.73 -11.28 -12.40
N THR A 286 -28.71 -12.09 -11.35
CA THR A 286 -29.93 -12.75 -10.85
C THR A 286 -30.13 -12.55 -9.35
N SER A 287 -30.64 -11.38 -8.98
CA SER A 287 -31.55 -11.22 -7.84
C SER A 287 -32.38 -9.94 -8.03
N PRO A 288 -33.72 -10.03 -8.15
CA PRO A 288 -34.57 -8.87 -8.38
C PRO A 288 -35.00 -8.26 -7.04
N CYS A 289 -34.56 -7.04 -6.76
CA CYS A 289 -35.16 -6.21 -5.71
C CYS A 289 -35.42 -4.80 -6.27
N HIS A 290 -36.69 -4.55 -6.53
CA HIS A 290 -37.29 -3.26 -6.87
C HIS A 290 -37.12 -2.27 -5.71
N VAL A 291 -36.46 -1.12 -5.93
CA VAL A 291 -36.77 0.17 -5.26
C VAL A 291 -36.35 1.32 -6.20
N GLN A 292 -37.29 2.21 -6.51
CA GLN A 292 -37.05 3.49 -7.20
C GLN A 292 -36.43 4.51 -6.23
N ALA A 293 -35.45 5.31 -6.67
CA ALA A 293 -35.44 6.77 -6.49
C ALA A 293 -34.15 7.43 -7.02
N GLN A 294 -34.37 8.34 -7.98
CA GLN A 294 -33.79 9.68 -8.19
C GLN A 294 -32.27 9.89 -8.38
N ASP A 295 -32.00 10.45 -9.56
CA ASP A 295 -30.79 11.10 -10.04
C ASP A 295 -30.30 12.22 -9.10
N ASP A 296 -28.99 12.25 -8.84
CA ASP A 296 -28.21 13.48 -8.67
C ASP A 296 -26.73 13.17 -8.97
N GLU A 297 -26.26 13.61 -10.13
CA GLU A 297 -24.89 13.49 -10.63
C GLU A 297 -24.14 14.80 -10.35
N PRO A 298 -22.95 14.81 -9.71
CA PRO A 298 -22.08 15.97 -9.73
C PRO A 298 -21.01 15.82 -10.83
N ARG A 299 -21.15 16.65 -11.86
CA ARG A 299 -20.15 16.84 -12.93
C ARG A 299 -18.88 17.50 -12.39
N CYS A 300 -17.72 16.98 -12.79
CA CYS A 300 -16.42 17.65 -12.65
C CYS A 300 -16.42 18.96 -13.45
N LEU A 301 -16.14 20.08 -12.78
CA LEU A 301 -15.97 21.38 -13.41
C LEU A 301 -14.55 21.50 -13.97
N ASP A 302 -14.49 21.69 -15.28
CA ASP A 302 -13.29 22.04 -16.03
C ASP A 302 -13.03 23.56 -15.87
N ALA A 303 -11.85 23.92 -15.39
CA ALA A 303 -11.44 25.31 -15.22
C ALA A 303 -10.84 25.82 -16.54
N GLY A 304 -11.64 26.58 -17.29
CA GLY A 304 -11.19 27.28 -18.49
C GLY A 304 -10.13 28.33 -18.18
N GLN A 305 -8.99 28.21 -18.87
CA GLN A 305 -8.08 29.33 -19.13
C GLN A 305 -8.72 30.25 -20.16
N MET A 306 -8.75 31.56 -19.89
CA MET A 306 -8.69 32.62 -20.91
C MET A 306 -8.40 33.95 -20.22
N ASN A 307 -7.24 34.53 -20.51
CA ASN A 307 -7.01 35.96 -20.46
C ASN A 307 -5.85 36.28 -21.41
N GLU A 308 -6.18 36.69 -22.63
CA GLU A 308 -5.34 37.53 -23.48
C GLU A 308 -6.12 38.77 -23.92
N VAL A 309 -5.57 39.92 -23.51
CA VAL A 309 -5.36 41.18 -24.23
C VAL A 309 -6.54 41.80 -25.02
N GLN A 310 -7.07 42.91 -24.49
CA GLN A 310 -6.81 44.28 -24.99
C GLN A 310 -7.19 45.33 -23.94
#